data_AF-F7TAD4-F1
#
_entry.id   AF-F7TAD4-F1
#
_cell.length_a   1.000
_cell.length_b   1.000
_cell.length_c   1.000
_cell.angle_alpha   90.00
_cell.angle_beta   90.00
_cell.angle_gamma   90.00
#
_symmetry.space_group_name_H-M   'P 1'
#
loop_
_entity.id
_entity.type
_entity.pdbx_description
1 polymer ?
#
loop_
_entity_poly.entity_id
_entity_poly.type
_entity_poly.pdbx_seq_one_letter_code
_entity_poly.pdbx_strand_id
1 'polypeptide(L)'
;MLAPAPQLLEWTERVILAADGPLHNPDHAHLVDADLAFLWASTGFQKAGRTVLGQAEQVMFRAGGWQKARQEQQMIEWFGRVPAFLITLAADYCTTCSDAEFCALVEHELYHIGHAPDPYGAPAFDKAGRPKLRIVGHDVEEFVGVVARYGPSEDVRRLAAAAGAAPAVPRLDVARACGCCLRAA
;
A
#
# COMPACT_ATOMS: atom_id res chain seq x y z
N MET A 1 -8.91 6.64 18.25
CA MET A 1 -8.89 8.09 17.95
C MET A 1 -8.16 8.29 16.64
N LEU A 2 -8.62 9.24 15.80
CA LEU A 2 -7.96 9.63 14.57
C LEU A 2 -7.45 11.07 14.70
N ALA A 3 -6.30 11.37 14.10
CA ALA A 3 -5.74 12.72 14.08
C ALA A 3 -5.00 12.99 12.76
N PRO A 4 -5.09 14.20 12.18
CA PRO A 4 -4.31 14.58 11.00
C PRO A 4 -2.81 14.53 11.30
N ALA A 5 -2.05 14.02 10.32
CA ALA A 5 -0.60 13.85 10.39
C ALA A 5 0.11 14.66 9.28
N PRO A 6 0.00 16.00 9.25
CA PRO A 6 0.59 16.82 8.18
C PRO A 6 2.12 16.71 8.14
N GLN A 7 2.77 16.47 9.29
CA GLN A 7 4.22 16.27 9.34
C GLN A 7 4.65 14.98 8.62
N LEU A 8 3.78 13.96 8.59
CA LEU A 8 4.05 12.72 7.88
C LEU A 8 3.94 12.91 6.36
N LEU A 9 2.97 13.72 5.90
CA LEU A 9 2.88 14.11 4.49
C LEU A 9 4.16 14.85 4.07
N GLU A 10 4.54 15.89 4.82
CA GLU A 10 5.72 16.70 4.53
C GLU A 10 7.02 15.86 4.53
N TRP A 11 7.14 14.93 5.49
CA TRP A 11 8.25 13.98 5.52
C TRP A 11 8.25 13.08 4.28
N THR A 12 7.09 12.51 3.91
CA THR A 12 6.95 11.62 2.75
C THR A 12 7.34 12.32 1.46
N GLU A 13 6.84 13.54 1.25
CA GLU A 13 7.16 14.38 0.10
C GLU A 13 8.66 14.65 0.00
N ARG A 14 9.29 15.05 1.11
CA ARG A 14 10.73 15.38 1.14
C ARG A 14 11.64 14.16 1.07
N VAL A 15 11.25 13.03 1.67
CA VAL A 15 12.15 11.90 1.90
C VAL A 15 12.02 10.81 0.85
N ILE A 16 10.81 10.55 0.37
CA ILE A 16 10.49 9.45 -0.54
C ILE A 16 10.18 9.96 -1.95
N LEU A 17 9.35 11.01 -2.06
CA LEU A 17 8.87 11.48 -3.37
C LEU A 17 9.85 12.43 -4.08
N ALA A 18 10.50 13.32 -3.33
CA ALA A 18 11.48 14.26 -3.87
C ALA A 18 12.67 13.50 -4.51
N ALA A 19 13.08 13.94 -5.70
CA ALA A 19 14.13 13.29 -6.47
C ALA A 19 15.51 13.28 -5.78
N ASP A 20 15.75 14.24 -4.89
CA ASP A 20 16.93 14.36 -4.04
C ASP A 20 16.71 13.85 -2.60
N GLY A 21 15.54 13.25 -2.34
CA GLY A 21 15.21 12.67 -1.05
C GLY A 21 16.14 11.52 -0.68
N PRO A 22 16.53 11.38 0.60
CA PRO A 22 17.48 10.33 1.02
C PRO A 22 16.94 8.91 0.84
N LEU A 23 15.61 8.74 0.75
CA LEU A 23 14.96 7.47 0.41
C LEU A 23 14.17 7.59 -0.89
N HIS A 24 14.62 8.42 -1.85
CA HIS A 24 13.91 8.59 -3.11
C HIS A 24 13.54 7.24 -3.73
N ASN A 25 12.29 7.10 -4.14
CA ASN A 25 11.79 5.91 -4.81
C ASN A 25 11.08 6.28 -6.12
N PRO A 26 11.68 5.96 -7.29
CA PRO A 26 11.08 6.30 -8.58
C PRO A 26 9.75 5.57 -8.84
N ASP A 27 9.48 4.45 -8.15
CA ASP A 27 8.22 3.71 -8.29
C ASP A 27 7.02 4.53 -7.78
N HIS A 28 7.26 5.56 -6.98
CA HIS A 28 6.24 6.50 -6.48
C HIS A 28 6.19 7.82 -7.27
N ALA A 29 6.84 7.91 -8.44
CA ALA A 29 6.88 9.15 -9.22
C ALA A 29 5.48 9.68 -9.61
N HIS A 30 4.49 8.81 -9.80
CA HIS A 30 3.10 9.20 -10.08
C HIS A 30 2.38 9.84 -8.88
N LEU A 31 2.97 9.80 -7.69
CA LEU A 31 2.45 10.41 -6.47
C LEU A 31 2.98 11.82 -6.23
N VAL A 32 3.93 12.30 -7.03
CA VAL A 32 4.38 13.69 -6.99
C VAL A 32 3.20 14.60 -7.30
N ASP A 33 2.98 15.61 -6.44
CA ASP A 33 1.83 16.53 -6.46
C ASP A 33 0.44 15.85 -6.35
N ALA A 34 0.39 14.58 -5.95
CA ALA A 34 -0.87 13.89 -5.73
C ALA A 34 -1.61 14.47 -4.50
N ASP A 35 -2.94 14.47 -4.57
CA ASP A 35 -3.78 14.99 -3.50
C ASP A 35 -3.91 14.00 -2.34
N LEU A 36 -2.82 13.89 -1.57
CA LEU A 36 -2.63 12.96 -0.46
C LEU A 36 -2.89 13.66 0.89
N ALA A 37 -3.27 12.86 1.89
CA ALA A 37 -3.34 13.26 3.28
C ALA A 37 -3.04 12.06 4.17
N PHE A 38 -2.53 12.32 5.38
CA PHE A 38 -2.21 11.29 6.35
C PHE A 38 -3.00 11.46 7.65
N LEU A 39 -3.37 10.33 8.26
CA LEU A 39 -3.92 10.23 9.60
C LEU A 39 -3.09 9.30 10.47
N TRP A 40 -3.04 9.63 11.76
CA TRP A 40 -2.75 8.68 12.81
C TRP A 40 -4.04 8.04 13.31
N ALA A 41 -4.06 6.72 13.40
CA ALA A 41 -5.00 5.97 14.21
C ALA A 41 -4.33 5.57 15.53
N SER A 42 -5.05 5.66 16.64
CA SER A 42 -4.51 5.27 17.96
C SER A 42 -4.00 3.83 18.00
N THR A 43 -4.66 2.93 17.28
CA THR A 43 -4.29 1.51 17.18
C THR A 43 -4.62 0.98 15.80
N GLY A 44 -3.97 -0.12 15.42
CA GLY A 44 -4.42 -0.94 14.29
C GLY A 44 -5.81 -1.56 14.52
N PHE A 45 -6.37 -2.19 13.49
CA PHE A 45 -7.65 -2.91 13.59
C PHE A 45 -7.57 -4.31 12.98
N GLN A 46 -8.56 -5.16 13.30
CA GLN A 46 -8.62 -6.53 12.78
C GLN A 46 -9.51 -6.60 11.53
N LYS A 47 -9.03 -7.27 10.49
CA LYS A 47 -9.76 -7.52 9.24
C LYS A 47 -9.45 -8.92 8.73
N ALA A 48 -10.48 -9.75 8.59
CA ALA A 48 -10.35 -11.12 8.08
C ALA A 48 -9.23 -11.95 8.77
N GLY A 49 -9.11 -11.83 10.10
CA GLY A 49 -8.11 -12.56 10.88
C GLY A 49 -6.68 -12.00 10.80
N ARG A 50 -6.49 -10.82 10.20
CA ARG A 50 -5.20 -10.12 10.13
C ARG A 50 -5.29 -8.77 10.83
N THR A 51 -4.21 -8.40 11.50
CA THR A 51 -4.01 -7.03 12.00
C THR A 51 -3.64 -6.12 10.83
N VAL A 52 -4.37 -5.01 10.70
CA VAL A 52 -4.11 -3.93 9.74
C VAL A 52 -3.40 -2.80 10.48
N LEU A 53 -2.17 -2.49 10.06
CA LEU A 53 -1.30 -1.47 10.68
C LEU A 53 -1.28 -0.16 9.88
N GLY A 54 -1.60 -0.23 8.60
CA GLY A 54 -1.81 0.93 7.74
C GLY A 54 -2.97 0.67 6.78
N GLN A 55 -3.53 1.74 6.22
CA GLN A 55 -4.51 1.64 5.15
C GLN A 55 -4.48 2.89 4.27
N ALA A 56 -4.18 2.71 2.99
CA ALA A 56 -4.45 3.65 1.92
C ALA A 56 -5.87 3.48 1.37
N GLU A 57 -6.57 4.59 1.18
CA GLU A 57 -7.90 4.61 0.57
C GLU A 57 -8.11 5.82 -0.33
N GLN A 58 -8.87 5.62 -1.41
CA GLN A 58 -9.46 6.73 -2.14
C GLN A 58 -10.69 7.20 -1.38
N VAL A 59 -10.72 8.48 -0.99
CA VAL A 59 -11.78 9.03 -0.16
C VAL A 59 -13.10 9.00 -0.92
N MET A 60 -14.03 8.17 -0.44
CA MET A 60 -15.36 8.01 -1.01
C MET A 60 -16.40 7.90 0.09
N PHE A 61 -17.36 8.82 0.11
CA PHE A 61 -18.46 8.78 1.08
C PHE A 61 -19.61 7.93 0.55
N ARG A 62 -19.75 6.71 1.09
CA ARG A 62 -20.86 5.79 0.78
C ARG A 62 -22.10 6.12 1.62
N ALA A 63 -22.49 7.40 1.63
CA ALA A 63 -23.64 7.91 2.36
C ALA A 63 -24.28 9.09 1.59
N GLY A 64 -25.51 9.43 1.95
CA GLY A 64 -26.25 10.58 1.39
C GLY A 64 -26.61 11.62 2.46
N GLY A 65 -27.12 12.77 2.00
CA GLY A 65 -27.66 13.83 2.86
C GLY A 65 -26.70 14.25 3.99
N TRP A 66 -27.23 14.37 5.21
CA TRP A 66 -26.45 14.82 6.37
C TRP A 66 -25.35 13.86 6.80
N GLN A 67 -25.44 12.56 6.50
CA GLN A 67 -24.38 11.61 6.83
C GLN A 67 -23.13 11.86 5.98
N LYS A 68 -23.31 12.16 4.70
CA LYS A 68 -22.23 12.57 3.80
C LYS A 68 -21.65 13.91 4.24
N ALA A 69 -22.51 14.90 4.49
CA ALA A 69 -22.08 16.25 4.88
C ALA A 69 -21.21 16.26 6.14
N ARG A 70 -21.55 15.46 7.17
CA ARG A 70 -20.72 15.33 8.39
C ARG A 70 -19.36 14.72 8.12
N GLN A 71 -19.26 13.73 7.22
CA GLN A 71 -17.99 13.11 6.87
C GLN A 71 -17.11 14.07 6.04
N GLU A 72 -17.71 14.80 5.09
CA GLU A 72 -17.01 15.86 4.33
C GLU A 72 -16.52 16.97 5.25
N GLN A 73 -17.39 17.45 6.16
CA GLN A 73 -17.03 18.45 7.15
C GLN A 73 -15.83 18.00 7.99
N GLN A 74 -15.81 16.74 8.46
CA GLN A 74 -14.69 16.22 9.25
C GLN A 74 -13.36 16.27 8.49
N MET A 75 -13.36 15.94 7.19
CA MET A 75 -12.16 16.03 6.36
C MET A 75 -11.72 17.48 6.17
N ILE A 76 -12.66 18.39 5.93
CA ILE A 76 -12.37 19.82 5.79
C ILE A 76 -11.82 20.40 7.09
N GLU A 77 -12.34 20.00 8.25
CA GLU A 77 -11.82 20.44 9.56
C GLU A 77 -10.40 19.94 9.81
N TRP A 78 -10.05 18.72 9.35
CA TRP A 78 -8.70 18.19 9.49
C TRP A 78 -7.70 18.74 8.48
N PHE A 79 -8.11 18.93 7.22
CA PHE A 79 -7.19 19.15 6.11
C PHE A 79 -7.45 20.45 5.33
N GLY A 80 -8.49 21.21 5.68
CA GLY A 80 -8.95 22.39 4.92
C GLY A 80 -9.64 22.04 3.60
N ARG A 81 -9.71 20.76 3.24
CA ARG A 81 -10.29 20.21 2.01
C ARG A 81 -10.74 18.77 2.23
N VAL A 82 -11.42 18.20 1.25
CA VAL A 82 -11.62 16.74 1.16
C VAL A 82 -10.46 16.18 0.32
N PRO A 83 -9.52 15.42 0.90
CA PRO A 83 -8.45 14.79 0.12
C PRO A 83 -9.00 13.75 -0.85
N ALA A 84 -8.35 13.57 -1.99
CA ALA A 84 -8.65 12.48 -2.92
C ALA A 84 -8.20 11.12 -2.36
N PHE A 85 -7.05 11.10 -1.68
CA PHE A 85 -6.47 9.89 -1.09
C PHE A 85 -6.04 10.13 0.35
N LEU A 86 -6.21 9.10 1.18
CA LEU A 86 -5.96 9.14 2.60
C LEU A 86 -5.15 7.91 3.00
N ILE A 87 -4.04 8.10 3.71
CA ILE A 87 -3.27 7.03 4.32
C ILE A 87 -3.40 7.13 5.83
N THR A 88 -3.83 6.06 6.49
CA THR A 88 -3.96 6.02 7.95
C THR A 88 -2.99 5.00 8.53
N LEU A 89 -2.17 5.40 9.50
CA LEU A 89 -1.19 4.52 10.16
C LEU A 89 -1.49 4.33 11.64
N ALA A 90 -1.26 3.12 12.14
CA ALA A 90 -1.39 2.74 13.54
C ALA A 90 -0.25 3.31 14.39
N ALA A 91 -0.56 4.28 15.24
CA ALA A 91 0.42 5.01 16.05
C ALA A 91 1.06 4.15 17.15
N ASP A 92 0.31 3.21 17.74
CA ASP A 92 0.84 2.25 18.72
C ASP A 92 1.95 1.37 18.13
N TYR A 93 1.79 0.93 16.89
CA TYR A 93 2.84 0.22 16.16
C TYR A 93 3.99 1.15 15.77
N CYS A 94 3.70 2.31 15.20
CA CYS A 94 4.72 3.24 14.72
C CYS A 94 5.62 3.83 15.82
N THR A 95 5.19 3.77 17.09
CA THR A 95 6.03 4.17 18.23
C THR A 95 6.95 3.06 18.75
N THR A 96 6.76 1.81 18.32
CA THR A 96 7.48 0.64 18.83
C THR A 96 8.27 -0.11 17.76
N CYS A 97 7.91 0.04 16.48
CA CYS A 97 8.65 -0.55 15.38
C CYS A 97 9.99 0.15 15.14
N SER A 98 10.89 -0.53 14.44
CA SER A 98 12.16 0.04 13.98
C SER A 98 11.95 1.06 12.85
N ASP A 99 12.93 1.93 12.63
CA ASP A 99 12.90 2.90 11.52
C ASP A 99 12.68 2.22 10.15
N ALA A 100 13.28 1.04 9.96
CA ALA A 100 13.13 0.26 8.73
C ALA A 100 11.69 -0.26 8.56
N GLU A 101 11.08 -0.76 9.63
CA GLU A 101 9.67 -1.21 9.61
C GLU A 101 8.71 -0.05 9.41
N PHE A 102 8.99 1.12 10.01
CA PHE A 102 8.21 2.33 9.79
C PHE A 102 8.27 2.77 8.32
N CYS A 103 9.47 2.86 7.74
CA CYS A 103 9.63 3.24 6.33
C CYS A 103 8.97 2.20 5.39
N ALA A 104 9.11 0.91 5.70
CA ALA A 104 8.46 -0.17 4.97
C ALA A 104 6.93 -0.04 5.00
N LEU A 105 6.34 0.29 6.16
CA LEU A 105 4.90 0.50 6.29
C LEU A 105 4.44 1.71 5.47
N VAL A 106 5.16 2.84 5.51
CA VAL A 106 4.78 4.02 4.72
C VAL A 106 4.83 3.73 3.22
N GLU A 107 5.92 3.16 2.71
CA GLU A 107 6.02 2.85 1.28
C GLU A 107 5.04 1.76 0.85
N HIS A 108 4.76 0.76 1.69
CA HIS A 108 3.69 -0.21 1.45
C HIS A 108 2.34 0.47 1.20
N GLU A 109 1.94 1.43 2.05
CA GLU A 109 0.70 2.16 1.82
C GLU A 109 0.74 3.08 0.57
N LEU A 110 1.92 3.60 0.21
CA LEU A 110 2.07 4.38 -1.03
C LEU A 110 1.89 3.51 -2.28
N TYR A 111 2.37 2.26 -2.27
CA TYR A 111 2.18 1.31 -3.37
C TYR A 111 0.71 0.97 -3.64
N HIS A 112 -0.15 1.07 -2.62
CA HIS A 112 -1.59 0.93 -2.82
C HIS A 112 -2.20 2.04 -3.67
N ILE A 113 -1.51 3.15 -3.90
CA ILE A 113 -1.96 4.23 -4.76
C ILE A 113 -1.17 4.15 -6.06
N GLY A 114 -1.77 3.56 -7.09
CA GLY A 114 -1.12 3.32 -8.37
C GLY A 114 -1.66 4.18 -9.51
N HIS A 115 -0.86 4.29 -10.57
CA HIS A 115 -1.27 4.94 -11.82
C HIS A 115 -2.29 4.07 -12.55
N ALA A 116 -3.50 4.60 -12.75
CA ALA A 116 -4.56 3.96 -13.53
C ALA A 116 -4.15 3.82 -15.00
N PRO A 117 -4.31 2.63 -15.62
CA PRO A 117 -4.10 2.48 -17.05
C PRO A 117 -5.26 3.09 -17.85
N ASP A 118 -4.97 3.44 -19.09
CA ASP A 118 -5.94 3.78 -20.10
C ASP A 118 -6.54 2.50 -20.72
N PRO A 119 -7.49 2.59 -21.67
CA PRO A 119 -8.07 1.42 -22.33
C PRO A 119 -7.08 0.53 -23.10
N TYR A 120 -5.85 0.99 -23.31
CA TYR A 120 -4.78 0.28 -24.02
C TYR A 120 -3.66 -0.21 -23.08
N GLY A 121 -3.79 0.01 -21.77
CA GLY A 121 -2.82 -0.42 -20.76
C GLY A 121 -1.69 0.57 -20.49
N ALA A 122 -1.66 1.74 -21.15
CA ALA A 122 -0.68 2.78 -20.90
C ALA A 122 -1.09 3.66 -19.70
N PRO A 123 -0.17 4.35 -19.00
CA PRO A 123 -0.55 5.21 -17.88
C PRO A 123 -1.52 6.33 -18.31
N ALA A 124 -2.67 6.44 -17.64
CA ALA A 124 -3.73 7.40 -18.00
C ALA A 124 -3.54 8.75 -17.31
N PHE A 125 -3.84 9.82 -18.02
CA PHE A 125 -3.79 11.20 -17.50
C PHE A 125 -5.18 11.84 -17.50
N ASP A 126 -5.40 12.77 -16.58
CA ASP A 126 -6.58 13.63 -16.59
C ASP A 126 -6.46 14.75 -17.62
N LYS A 127 -7.50 15.58 -17.77
CA LYS A 127 -7.50 16.69 -18.73
C LYS A 127 -6.45 17.76 -18.44
N ALA A 128 -5.94 17.81 -17.21
CA ALA A 128 -4.87 18.72 -16.78
C ALA A 128 -3.47 18.08 -16.92
N GLY A 129 -3.36 16.87 -17.46
CA GLY A 129 -2.09 16.16 -17.63
C GLY A 129 -1.58 15.50 -16.34
N ARG A 130 -2.39 15.41 -15.29
CA ARG A 130 -1.99 14.75 -14.04
C ARG A 130 -2.23 13.24 -14.11
N PRO A 131 -1.40 12.41 -13.46
CA PRO A 131 -1.66 10.98 -13.35
C PRO A 131 -3.06 10.71 -12.82
N LYS A 132 -3.84 9.85 -13.49
CA LYS A 132 -5.06 9.30 -12.90
C LYS A 132 -4.64 8.24 -11.90
N LEU A 133 -4.99 8.44 -10.64
CA LEU A 133 -4.64 7.52 -9.56
C LEU A 133 -5.82 6.61 -9.23
N ARG A 134 -5.51 5.40 -8.74
CA ARG A 134 -6.49 4.44 -8.23
C ARG A 134 -5.91 3.66 -7.05
N ILE A 135 -6.78 3.10 -6.23
CA ILE A 135 -6.34 2.06 -5.30
C ILE A 135 -6.04 0.77 -6.07
N VAL A 136 -4.85 0.24 -5.85
CA VAL A 136 -4.41 -1.06 -6.34
C VAL A 136 -4.37 -1.99 -5.13
N GLY A 137 -4.88 -3.21 -5.31
CA GLY A 137 -4.72 -4.24 -4.27
C GLY A 137 -3.24 -4.60 -4.09
N HIS A 138 -2.94 -5.45 -3.12
CA HIS A 138 -1.56 -5.91 -2.97
C HIS A 138 -1.09 -6.58 -4.26
N ASP A 139 -0.03 -6.04 -4.85
CA ASP A 139 0.61 -6.55 -6.07
C ASP A 139 2.00 -7.10 -5.75
N VAL A 140 2.54 -7.97 -6.61
CA VAL A 140 3.86 -8.57 -6.37
C VAL A 140 4.95 -7.49 -6.32
N GLU A 141 4.80 -6.44 -7.12
CA GLU A 141 5.70 -5.30 -7.22
C GLU A 141 5.80 -4.53 -5.89
N GLU A 142 4.70 -4.36 -5.15
CA GLU A 142 4.71 -3.78 -3.80
C GLU A 142 5.59 -4.61 -2.86
N PHE A 143 5.36 -5.92 -2.81
CA PHE A 143 6.12 -6.82 -1.96
C PHE A 143 7.60 -6.84 -2.33
N VAL A 144 7.92 -6.89 -3.62
CA VAL A 144 9.31 -6.90 -4.09
C VAL A 144 9.99 -5.57 -3.78
N GLY A 145 9.34 -4.43 -4.02
CA GLY A 145 9.89 -3.10 -3.76
C GLY A 145 10.20 -2.88 -2.29
N VAL A 146 9.26 -3.21 -1.40
CA VAL A 146 9.44 -3.10 0.06
C VAL A 146 10.56 -4.04 0.54
N VAL A 147 10.55 -5.31 0.11
CA VAL A 147 11.56 -6.30 0.53
C VAL A 147 12.96 -5.93 0.02
N ALA A 148 13.07 -5.40 -1.21
CA ALA A 148 14.34 -4.99 -1.77
C ALA A 148 14.96 -3.79 -1.03
N ARG A 149 14.13 -2.88 -0.51
CA ARG A 149 14.57 -1.63 0.14
C ARG A 149 14.80 -1.78 1.64
N TYR A 150 13.93 -2.51 2.34
CA TYR A 150 13.97 -2.63 3.81
C TYR A 150 14.23 -4.04 4.32
N GLY A 151 14.33 -5.01 3.42
CA GLY A 151 14.49 -6.42 3.77
C GLY A 151 13.17 -7.15 4.01
N PRO A 152 13.20 -8.49 4.05
CA PRO A 152 12.01 -9.30 4.21
C PRO A 152 11.47 -9.26 5.64
N SER A 153 10.14 -9.34 5.79
CA SER A 153 9.53 -9.70 7.08
C SER A 153 9.86 -11.14 7.46
N GLU A 154 9.53 -11.57 8.69
CA GLU A 154 9.73 -12.96 9.09
C GLU A 154 8.96 -13.94 8.21
N ASP A 155 7.71 -13.62 7.85
CA ASP A 155 6.90 -14.46 6.98
C ASP A 155 7.46 -14.52 5.56
N VAL A 156 7.99 -13.41 5.03
CA VAL A 156 8.69 -13.42 3.73
C VAL A 156 9.97 -14.23 3.80
N ARG A 157 10.73 -14.17 4.91
CA ARG A 157 11.90 -15.05 5.11
C ARG A 157 11.52 -16.52 5.11
N ARG A 158 10.43 -16.88 5.80
CA ARG A 158 9.89 -18.26 5.83
C ARG A 158 9.46 -18.70 4.43
N LEU A 159 8.79 -17.83 3.67
CA LEU A 159 8.40 -18.09 2.29
C LEU A 159 9.61 -18.28 1.38
N ALA A 160 10.61 -17.39 1.46
CA ALA A 160 11.84 -17.47 0.67
C ALA A 160 12.62 -18.76 0.98
N ALA A 161 12.70 -19.14 2.26
CA ALA A 161 13.32 -20.39 2.67
C ALA A 161 12.57 -21.61 2.11
N ALA A 162 11.23 -21.60 2.15
CA ALA A 162 10.41 -22.67 1.58
C ALA A 162 10.54 -22.75 0.05
N ALA A 163 10.60 -21.60 -0.64
CA ALA A 163 10.78 -21.54 -2.09
C ALA A 163 12.18 -22.01 -2.53
N GLY A 164 13.21 -21.80 -1.70
CA GLY A 164 14.56 -22.30 -1.94
C GLY A 164 14.76 -23.79 -1.60
N ALA A 165 13.82 -24.41 -0.90
CA ALA A 165 13.89 -25.83 -0.54
C ALA A 165 13.32 -26.74 -1.63
N ALA A 166 13.72 -28.02 -1.61
CA ALA A 166 13.07 -29.03 -2.46
C ALA A 166 11.60 -29.18 -2.04
N PRO A 167 10.64 -29.25 -2.98
CA PRO A 167 9.23 -29.46 -2.66
C PRO A 167 9.05 -30.73 -1.83
N ALA A 168 8.27 -30.63 -0.75
CA ALA A 168 7.97 -31.78 0.11
C ALA A 168 7.18 -32.88 -0.62
N VAL A 169 6.50 -32.54 -1.73
CA VAL A 169 5.78 -33.48 -2.58
C VAL A 169 6.58 -33.72 -3.86
N PRO A 170 7.13 -34.93 -4.08
CA PRO A 170 7.84 -35.27 -5.30
C PRO A 170 6.94 -35.13 -6.53
N ARG A 171 7.50 -34.64 -7.64
CA ARG A 171 6.77 -34.53 -8.93
C ARG A 171 6.16 -35.85 -9.38
N LEU A 172 6.84 -36.97 -9.11
CA LEU A 172 6.34 -38.31 -9.43
C LEU A 172 5.05 -38.65 -8.69
N ASP A 173 4.95 -38.28 -7.41
CA ASP A 173 3.77 -38.54 -6.61
C ASP A 173 2.60 -37.66 -7.05
N VAL A 174 2.87 -36.41 -7.46
CA VAL A 174 1.87 -35.55 -8.12
C VAL A 174 1.37 -36.18 -9.43
N ALA A 175 2.27 -36.69 -10.27
CA ALA A 175 1.92 -37.32 -11.54
C ALA A 175 1.07 -38.60 -11.34
N ARG A 176 1.39 -39.39 -10.31
CA ARG A 176 0.61 -40.58 -9.90
C ARG A 176 -0.77 -40.21 -9.38
N ALA A 177 -0.88 -39.16 -8.58
CA ALA A 177 -2.16 -38.68 -8.03
C ALA A 177 -3.12 -38.21 -9.12
N CYS A 178 -2.61 -37.62 -10.21
CA CYS A 178 -3.45 -37.15 -11.32
C CYS A 178 -4.03 -38.29 -12.19
N GLY A 179 -3.43 -39.48 -12.21
CA GLY A 179 -3.90 -40.63 -12.98
C GLY A 179 -3.82 -40.50 -14.52
N CYS A 180 -3.68 -39.29 -15.05
CA CYS A 180 -3.54 -39.00 -16.49
C CYS A 180 -2.11 -38.65 -16.92
N CYS A 181 -1.28 -38.09 -16.04
CA CYS A 181 0.05 -37.57 -16.40
C CYS A 181 1.12 -38.64 -16.68
N LEU A 182 0.87 -39.90 -16.34
CA LEU A 182 1.78 -41.02 -16.61
C LEU A 182 1.50 -41.72 -17.95
N ARG A 183 0.50 -41.29 -18.72
CA ARG A 183 0.18 -41.85 -20.05
C ARG A 183 0.89 -41.17 -21.21
N ALA A 184 1.69 -40.12 -20.94
CA ALA A 184 2.33 -39.29 -21.97
C ALA A 184 3.88 -39.31 -21.90
N ALA A 185 4.47 -40.37 -21.34
CA ALA A 185 5.91 -40.61 -21.35
C ALA A 185 6.25 -41.84 -22.21
#